data_AF-A0A2D6FK36-F1
#
_entry.id   AF-A0A2D6FK36-F1
#
_cell.length_a   1.000
_cell.length_b   1.000
_cell.length_c   1.000
_cell.angle_alpha   90.00
_cell.angle_beta   90.00
_cell.angle_gamma   90.00
#
_symmetry.space_group_name_H-M   'P 1'
#
loop_
_entity.id
_entity.type
_entity.pdbx_description
1 polymer ?
#
loop_
_entity_poly.entity_id
_entity_poly.type
_entity_poly.pdbx_seq_one_letter_code
_entity_poly.pdbx_strand_id
1 'polypeptide(L)'
;MLNQSFKFGIEIEFANANLREVENTMREAGVNVVLEGYNHTRRDHWKIVTDATVSTGGYSYATGQGDGGELVSPVLCGEDGLRELEAALAALNSPPAVSINRSCGLHVHLSWTNMQAEHIKEIVRRYAKFENQIDRWMPRSRRGSSCSWCSSTIDNSVDRVGDMSDLSARRAGMQRNCKVNLDAYRRHGTIEFRHHSGTTDFEKISNWIKFLIGFTEASNFTSLNATGGLDVNYKRKKRVAYGELREQLSDKGWSLDFAGGRGSSCRYNLKNSSGETVRNIYCPEMDGFYDEEEFAINGKRKLSQAAVDFWNELFGNTSTPTDELTAGIPNEIVNFYKEREIELN
;
A
#
# COMPACT_ATOMS: atom_id res chain seq x y z
N MET A 1 -15.93 -0.04 -6.43
CA MET A 1 -15.31 1.29 -6.57
C MET A 1 -14.03 1.30 -5.78
N LEU A 2 -12.92 1.72 -6.39
CA LEU A 2 -11.63 1.87 -5.73
C LEU A 2 -11.67 2.85 -4.55
N ASN A 3 -10.98 2.51 -3.47
CA ASN A 3 -10.89 3.37 -2.30
C ASN A 3 -10.11 4.66 -2.64
N GLN A 4 -10.78 5.80 -2.49
CA GLN A 4 -10.27 7.14 -2.77
C GLN A 4 -9.21 7.61 -1.74
N SER A 5 -9.04 6.92 -0.62
CA SER A 5 -7.99 7.22 0.35
C SER A 5 -6.59 6.76 -0.11
N PHE A 6 -6.54 5.89 -1.12
CA PHE A 6 -5.29 5.40 -1.70
C PHE A 6 -4.92 6.19 -2.95
N LYS A 7 -3.64 6.52 -3.02
CA LYS A 7 -2.98 7.07 -4.19
C LYS A 7 -1.98 6.06 -4.70
N PHE A 8 -1.89 5.95 -6.01
CA PHE A 8 -0.94 5.05 -6.65
C PHE A 8 -0.09 5.78 -7.70
N GLY A 9 1.12 5.29 -7.89
CA GLY A 9 1.98 5.61 -9.02
C GLY A 9 2.38 4.32 -9.71
N ILE A 10 2.66 4.39 -11.00
CA ILE A 10 3.08 3.23 -11.77
C ILE A 10 4.32 3.55 -12.61
N GLU A 11 5.21 2.58 -12.69
CA GLU A 11 6.39 2.62 -13.54
C GLU A 11 6.33 1.39 -14.47
N ILE A 12 6.33 1.65 -15.78
CA ILE A 12 6.12 0.64 -16.82
C ILE A 12 7.36 0.61 -17.72
N GLU A 13 8.13 -0.46 -17.63
CA GLU A 13 9.32 -0.63 -18.45
C GLU A 13 8.96 -1.16 -19.84
N PHE A 14 9.62 -0.63 -20.87
CA PHE A 14 9.48 -1.04 -22.26
C PHE A 14 10.83 -0.98 -23.01
N ALA A 15 10.93 -1.71 -24.11
CA ALA A 15 12.16 -1.87 -24.88
C ALA A 15 11.95 -1.73 -26.39
N ASN A 16 13.08 -1.62 -27.10
CA ASN A 16 13.20 -1.57 -28.56
C ASN A 16 12.57 -0.34 -29.23
N ALA A 17 12.39 0.77 -28.51
CA ALA A 17 11.80 1.99 -29.03
C ALA A 17 12.62 3.23 -28.71
N ASN A 18 12.74 4.14 -29.68
CA ASN A 18 13.35 5.44 -29.47
C ASN A 18 12.48 6.27 -28.53
N LEU A 19 13.01 6.67 -27.38
CA LEU A 19 12.22 7.35 -26.34
C LEU A 19 11.60 8.68 -26.79
N ARG A 20 12.23 9.39 -27.74
CA ARG A 20 11.68 10.64 -28.30
C ARG A 20 10.52 10.37 -29.27
N GLU A 21 10.57 9.29 -30.03
CA GLU A 21 9.45 8.87 -30.89
C GLU A 21 8.25 8.41 -30.06
N VAL A 22 8.50 7.74 -28.93
CA VAL A 22 7.45 7.37 -27.96
C VAL A 22 6.82 8.62 -27.35
N GLU A 23 7.63 9.58 -26.88
CA GLU A 23 7.13 10.88 -26.37
C GLU A 23 6.22 11.58 -27.40
N ASN A 24 6.68 11.69 -28.65
CA ASN A 24 5.93 12.37 -29.70
C ASN A 24 4.60 11.67 -29.99
N THR A 25 4.63 10.35 -30.20
CA THR A 25 3.42 9.56 -30.48
C THR A 25 2.41 9.67 -29.33
N MET A 26 2.87 9.60 -28.08
CA MET A 26 2.00 9.70 -26.92
C MET A 26 1.39 11.11 -26.77
N ARG A 27 2.15 12.16 -27.07
CA ARG A 27 1.61 13.54 -27.11
C ARG A 27 0.59 13.74 -28.22
N GLU A 28 0.82 13.16 -29.39
CA GLU A 28 -0.14 13.18 -30.50
C GLU A 28 -1.46 12.47 -30.14
N ALA A 29 -1.37 11.42 -29.31
CA ALA A 29 -2.53 10.75 -28.72
C ALA A 29 -3.20 11.54 -27.57
N GLY A 30 -2.71 12.73 -27.24
CA GLY A 30 -3.28 13.62 -26.21
C GLY A 30 -2.80 13.37 -24.79
N VAL A 31 -1.78 12.53 -24.58
CA VAL A 31 -1.20 12.29 -23.24
C VAL A 31 -0.21 13.39 -22.90
N ASN A 32 -0.36 14.01 -21.73
CA ASN A 32 0.62 14.95 -21.19
C ASN A 32 1.86 14.19 -20.71
N VAL A 33 2.80 13.91 -21.63
CA VAL A 33 4.04 13.19 -21.37
C VAL A 33 5.27 14.03 -21.69
N VAL A 34 6.36 13.86 -20.94
CA VAL A 34 7.64 14.54 -21.17
C VAL A 34 8.81 13.55 -21.11
N LEU A 35 9.70 13.61 -22.08
CA LEU A 35 10.99 12.92 -22.03
C LEU A 35 11.94 13.67 -21.10
N GLU A 36 12.40 13.02 -20.04
CA GLU A 36 13.33 13.59 -19.08
C GLU A 36 14.64 12.80 -18.98
N GLY A 37 15.73 13.48 -18.62
CA GLY A 37 16.93 12.80 -18.15
C GLY A 37 16.64 11.97 -16.89
N TYR A 38 17.43 10.91 -16.65
CA TYR A 38 17.19 9.99 -15.54
C TYR A 38 17.05 10.70 -14.20
N ASN A 39 15.90 10.54 -13.55
CA ASN A 39 15.62 11.13 -12.26
C ASN A 39 14.47 10.44 -11.53
N HIS A 40 14.43 10.62 -10.21
CA HIS A 40 13.33 10.15 -9.35
C HIS A 40 12.41 11.29 -8.89
N THR A 41 12.44 12.43 -9.56
CA THR A 41 11.61 13.58 -9.19
C THR A 41 10.16 13.31 -9.59
N ARG A 42 9.24 13.57 -8.66
CA ARG A 42 7.80 13.46 -8.89
C ARG A 42 7.33 14.58 -9.81
N ARG A 43 6.46 14.24 -10.76
CA ARG A 43 5.85 15.17 -11.70
C ARG A 43 4.33 15.11 -11.62
N ASP A 44 3.69 16.13 -12.13
CA ASP A 44 2.25 16.25 -12.37
C ASP A 44 1.84 15.81 -13.79
N HIS A 45 2.80 15.30 -14.56
CA HIS A 45 2.65 14.76 -15.90
C HIS A 45 3.32 13.38 -15.99
N TRP A 46 2.98 12.62 -17.03
CA TRP A 46 3.68 11.39 -17.34
C TRP A 46 5.10 11.72 -17.76
N LYS A 47 6.08 10.92 -17.34
CA LYS A 47 7.46 11.10 -17.81
C LYS A 47 8.00 9.81 -18.40
N ILE A 48 8.80 9.95 -19.43
CA ILE A 48 9.61 8.86 -19.97
C ILE A 48 11.04 9.12 -19.49
N VAL A 49 11.66 8.12 -18.87
CA VAL A 49 13.06 8.16 -18.46
C VAL A 49 13.81 6.97 -19.04
N THR A 50 15.13 7.10 -19.19
CA THR A 50 16.00 5.99 -19.57
C THR A 50 16.05 4.96 -18.45
N ASP A 51 16.00 3.68 -18.80
CA ASP A 51 16.26 2.58 -17.88
C ASP A 51 17.31 1.64 -18.46
N ALA A 52 18.39 1.45 -17.70
CA ALA A 52 19.55 0.67 -18.13
C ALA A 52 19.28 -0.84 -18.20
N THR A 53 18.24 -1.35 -17.54
CA THR A 53 17.88 -2.77 -17.51
C THR A 53 17.14 -3.22 -18.78
N VAL A 54 16.55 -2.27 -19.52
CA VAL A 54 15.79 -2.53 -20.75
C VAL A 54 16.39 -1.89 -22.00
N SER A 55 17.53 -1.20 -21.88
CA SER A 55 18.28 -0.61 -22.99
C SER A 55 19.37 -1.55 -23.52
N THR A 56 19.59 -1.62 -24.84
CA THR A 56 20.62 -2.50 -25.43
C THR A 56 21.97 -1.82 -25.69
N GLY A 57 22.03 -0.49 -25.50
CA GLY A 57 23.25 0.32 -25.58
C GLY A 57 22.99 1.68 -26.26
N GLY A 58 23.84 2.68 -26.03
CA GLY A 58 23.71 3.99 -26.70
C GLY A 58 22.70 4.96 -26.08
N TYR A 59 22.41 4.82 -24.79
CA TYR A 59 21.53 5.75 -24.06
C TYR A 59 22.32 6.90 -23.39
N SER A 60 21.66 8.03 -23.17
CA SER A 60 22.22 9.23 -22.55
C SER A 60 21.40 9.66 -21.34
N TYR A 61 21.98 9.51 -20.14
CA TYR A 61 21.34 9.92 -18.88
C TYR A 61 21.00 11.41 -18.83
N ALA A 62 21.82 12.26 -19.48
CA ALA A 62 21.65 13.70 -19.48
C ALA A 62 20.46 14.15 -20.36
N THR A 63 20.26 13.49 -21.50
CA THR A 63 19.21 13.87 -22.47
C THR A 63 17.98 12.99 -22.40
N GLY A 64 18.02 11.88 -21.66
CA GLY A 64 16.94 10.91 -21.58
C GLY A 64 16.78 10.07 -22.85
N GLN A 65 17.70 10.14 -23.82
CA GLN A 65 17.57 9.40 -25.07
C GLN A 65 18.08 7.97 -24.92
N GLY A 66 17.38 7.01 -25.52
CA GLY A 66 17.72 5.58 -25.48
C GLY A 66 16.80 4.75 -26.38
N ASP A 67 16.99 3.44 -26.36
CA ASP A 67 16.23 2.42 -27.09
C ASP A 67 15.33 1.56 -26.18
N GLY A 68 15.34 1.84 -24.87
CA GLY A 68 14.47 1.28 -23.86
C GLY A 68 14.33 2.25 -22.69
N GLY A 69 13.21 2.20 -21.99
CA GLY A 69 12.90 3.17 -20.96
C GLY A 69 11.75 2.77 -20.08
N GLU A 70 11.40 3.68 -19.18
CA GLU A 70 10.34 3.52 -18.21
C GLU A 70 9.36 4.69 -18.34
N LEU A 71 8.08 4.36 -18.53
CA LEU A 71 6.98 5.31 -18.46
C LEU A 71 6.54 5.41 -17.00
N VAL A 72 6.68 6.58 -16.40
CA VAL A 72 6.37 6.84 -14.99
C VAL A 72 5.19 7.78 -14.89
N SER A 73 4.18 7.40 -14.11
CA SER A 73 2.95 8.17 -13.97
C SER A 73 3.09 9.39 -13.05
N PRO A 74 2.20 10.39 -13.19
CA PRO A 74 1.89 11.28 -12.07
C PRO A 74 1.22 10.49 -10.92
N VAL A 75 0.88 11.17 -9.84
CA VAL A 75 0.13 10.54 -8.74
C VAL A 75 -1.33 10.34 -9.16
N LEU A 76 -1.73 9.09 -9.31
CA LEU A 76 -3.06 8.67 -9.73
C LEU A 76 -3.93 8.29 -8.51
N CYS A 77 -5.25 8.36 -8.67
CA CYS A 77 -6.19 8.04 -7.60
C CYS A 77 -7.55 7.58 -8.15
N GLY A 78 -8.12 6.56 -7.52
CA GLY A 78 -9.46 6.07 -7.84
C GLY A 78 -9.63 5.62 -9.31
N GLU A 79 -10.89 5.61 -9.75
CA GLU A 79 -11.27 5.23 -11.12
C GLU A 79 -10.77 6.25 -12.16
N ASP A 80 -10.66 7.53 -11.78
CA ASP A 80 -10.16 8.59 -12.66
C ASP A 80 -8.69 8.34 -13.01
N GLY A 81 -7.89 7.95 -12.01
CA GLY A 81 -6.51 7.53 -12.22
C GLY A 81 -6.38 6.28 -13.10
N LEU A 82 -7.31 5.33 -12.98
CA LEU A 82 -7.33 4.16 -13.87
C LEU A 82 -7.69 4.54 -15.32
N ARG A 83 -8.62 5.47 -15.54
CA ARG A 83 -8.95 5.96 -16.89
C ARG A 83 -7.78 6.70 -17.52
N GLU A 84 -7.04 7.48 -16.73
CA GLU A 84 -5.82 8.14 -17.20
C GLU A 84 -4.73 7.12 -17.56
N LEU A 85 -4.56 6.09 -16.73
CA LEU A 85 -3.66 4.97 -17.02
C LEU A 85 -4.05 4.23 -18.31
N GLU A 86 -5.32 3.94 -18.52
CA GLU A 86 -5.80 3.28 -19.74
C GLU A 86 -5.45 4.09 -21.00
N ALA A 87 -5.66 5.41 -20.96
CA ALA A 87 -5.29 6.31 -22.04
C ALA A 87 -3.77 6.34 -22.29
N ALA A 88 -2.96 6.38 -21.22
CA ALA A 88 -1.51 6.33 -21.32
C ALA A 88 -1.00 5.00 -21.90
N LEU A 89 -1.60 3.87 -21.52
CA LEU A 89 -1.28 2.55 -22.06
C LEU A 89 -1.65 2.42 -23.54
N ALA A 90 -2.83 2.91 -23.94
CA ALA A 90 -3.24 2.94 -25.34
C ALA A 90 -2.26 3.76 -26.20
N ALA A 91 -1.82 4.91 -25.67
CA ALA A 91 -0.83 5.75 -26.32
C ALA A 91 0.56 5.08 -26.39
N LEU A 92 1.00 4.41 -25.31
CA LEU A 92 2.27 3.68 -25.26
C LEU A 92 2.30 2.47 -26.21
N ASN A 93 1.15 1.84 -26.46
CA ASN A 93 1.02 0.71 -27.39
C ASN A 93 0.91 1.14 -28.86
N SER A 94 0.80 2.45 -29.14
CA SER A 94 0.64 2.96 -30.51
C SER A 94 1.91 2.86 -31.37
N PRO A 95 3.13 3.12 -30.86
CA PRO A 95 4.35 2.96 -31.64
C PRO A 95 4.65 1.46 -31.87
N PRO A 96 4.84 1.00 -33.13
CA PRO A 96 5.04 -0.42 -33.44
C PRO A 96 6.37 -0.99 -32.93
N ALA A 97 7.34 -0.12 -32.61
CA ALA A 97 8.65 -0.52 -32.11
C ALA A 97 8.62 -0.84 -30.60
N VAL A 98 7.65 -0.32 -29.85
CA VAL A 98 7.51 -0.58 -28.41
C VAL A 98 7.24 -2.06 -28.20
N SER A 99 8.05 -2.67 -27.35
CA SER A 99 7.92 -4.08 -27.00
C SER A 99 8.11 -4.29 -25.52
N ILE A 100 7.38 -5.29 -25.00
CA ILE A 100 7.50 -5.76 -23.63
C ILE A 100 8.13 -7.15 -23.66
N ASN A 101 9.23 -7.33 -22.96
CA ASN A 101 9.96 -8.59 -22.94
C ASN A 101 10.32 -9.01 -21.50
N ARG A 102 11.13 -10.07 -21.35
CA ARG A 102 11.47 -10.65 -20.04
C ARG A 102 12.28 -9.70 -19.14
N SER A 103 13.01 -8.72 -19.68
CA SER A 103 13.73 -7.73 -18.87
C SER A 103 12.79 -6.69 -18.27
N CYS A 104 11.64 -6.43 -18.90
CA CYS A 104 10.68 -5.44 -18.44
C CYS A 104 9.98 -5.86 -17.13
N GLY A 105 9.90 -4.93 -16.20
CA GLY A 105 9.12 -4.95 -14.97
C GLY A 105 7.90 -4.04 -14.99
N LEU A 106 7.04 -4.24 -14.00
CA LEU A 106 5.94 -3.33 -13.67
C LEU A 106 6.04 -3.01 -12.18
N HIS A 107 6.21 -1.73 -11.84
CA HIS A 107 6.31 -1.27 -10.46
C HIS A 107 5.08 -0.46 -10.08
N VAL A 108 4.48 -0.78 -8.93
CA VAL A 108 3.33 -0.04 -8.38
C VAL A 108 3.72 0.57 -7.05
N HIS A 109 3.64 1.89 -6.96
CA HIS A 109 3.82 2.64 -5.73
C HIS A 109 2.47 2.89 -5.08
N LEU A 110 2.31 2.57 -3.80
CA LEU A 110 1.12 2.89 -3.01
C LEU A 110 1.44 3.87 -1.88
N SER A 111 0.53 4.82 -1.67
CA SER A 111 0.49 5.69 -0.50
C SER A 111 -0.95 5.97 -0.07
N TRP A 112 -1.13 6.28 1.21
CA TRP A 112 -2.43 6.62 1.78
C TRP A 112 -2.26 7.60 2.94
N THR A 113 -3.36 8.15 3.41
CA THR A 113 -3.38 9.08 4.56
C THR A 113 -2.94 8.35 5.83
N ASN A 114 -2.08 8.99 6.64
CA ASN A 114 -1.56 8.44 7.90
C ASN A 114 -0.81 7.11 7.75
N MET A 115 0.00 6.98 6.70
CA MET A 115 0.86 5.82 6.47
C MET A 115 1.85 5.60 7.62
N GLN A 116 1.60 4.59 8.47
CA GLN A 116 2.40 4.26 9.65
C GLN A 116 3.37 3.10 9.40
N ALA A 117 4.47 3.11 10.17
CA ALA A 117 5.51 2.09 10.14
C ALA A 117 4.98 0.67 10.37
N GLU A 118 4.11 0.52 11.36
CA GLU A 118 3.56 -0.73 11.82
C GLU A 118 2.74 -1.39 10.72
N HIS A 119 1.90 -0.61 10.03
CA HIS A 119 1.11 -1.11 8.91
C HIS A 119 2.00 -1.54 7.74
N ILE A 120 3.04 -0.77 7.42
CA ILE A 120 4.05 -1.16 6.41
C ILE A 120 4.70 -2.50 6.78
N LYS A 121 5.10 -2.69 8.04
CA LYS A 121 5.70 -3.95 8.50
C LYS A 121 4.72 -5.12 8.32
N GLU A 122 3.44 -4.93 8.62
CA GLU A 122 2.43 -5.97 8.42
C GLU A 122 2.18 -6.30 6.96
N ILE A 123 2.15 -5.30 6.08
CA ILE A 123 2.04 -5.53 4.63
C ILE A 123 3.21 -6.41 4.16
N VAL A 124 4.45 -6.08 4.56
CA VAL A 124 5.63 -6.83 4.13
C VAL A 124 5.61 -8.27 4.71
N ARG A 125 5.24 -8.44 5.98
CA ARG A 125 5.10 -9.78 6.60
C ARG A 125 4.03 -10.62 5.90
N ARG A 126 2.85 -10.05 5.67
CA ARG A 126 1.76 -10.70 4.96
C ARG A 126 2.18 -11.06 3.54
N TYR A 127 2.88 -10.15 2.85
CA TYR A 127 3.34 -10.38 1.48
C TYR A 127 4.36 -11.52 1.42
N ALA A 128 5.33 -11.53 2.34
CA ALA A 128 6.29 -12.63 2.46
C ALA A 128 5.61 -13.97 2.76
N LYS A 129 4.59 -13.98 3.64
CA LYS A 129 3.81 -15.17 3.96
C LYS A 129 3.10 -15.76 2.72
N PHE A 130 2.50 -14.91 1.90
CA PHE A 130 1.75 -15.33 0.72
C PHE A 130 2.54 -15.29 -0.59
N GLU A 131 3.84 -15.00 -0.55
CA GLU A 131 4.66 -14.83 -1.75
C GLU A 131 4.57 -16.03 -2.68
N ASN A 132 4.63 -17.26 -2.13
CA ASN A 132 4.52 -18.48 -2.93
C ASN A 132 3.17 -18.65 -3.64
N GLN A 133 2.09 -18.06 -3.11
CA GLN A 133 0.78 -18.07 -3.76
C GLN A 133 0.72 -16.99 -4.85
N ILE A 134 1.22 -15.77 -4.54
CA ILE A 134 1.31 -14.66 -5.50
C ILE A 134 2.22 -15.04 -6.69
N ASP A 135 3.32 -15.76 -6.44
CA ASP A 135 4.23 -16.27 -7.47
C ASP A 135 3.51 -17.07 -8.55
N ARG A 136 2.43 -17.77 -8.20
CA ARG A 136 1.68 -18.61 -9.16
C ARG A 136 0.94 -17.78 -10.20
N TRP A 137 0.63 -16.54 -9.88
CA TRP A 137 0.02 -15.57 -10.81
C TRP A 137 1.04 -14.92 -11.74
N MET A 138 2.34 -15.12 -11.46
CA MET A 138 3.44 -14.52 -12.19
C MET A 138 4.08 -15.52 -13.16
N PRO A 139 4.65 -15.06 -14.30
CA PRO A 139 5.43 -15.93 -15.17
C PRO A 139 6.66 -16.48 -14.44
N ARG A 140 7.16 -17.65 -14.86
CA ARG A 140 8.29 -18.35 -14.20
C ARG A 140 9.51 -17.45 -13.94
N SER A 141 9.77 -16.47 -14.80
CA SER A 141 10.87 -15.51 -14.67
C SER A 141 10.76 -14.54 -13.49
N ARG A 142 9.59 -14.45 -12.84
CA ARG A 142 9.33 -13.55 -11.69
C ARG A 142 9.09 -14.31 -10.39
N ARG A 143 9.14 -15.65 -10.40
CA ARG A 143 8.89 -16.51 -9.22
C ARG A 143 10.14 -16.70 -8.35
N GLY A 144 9.95 -16.89 -7.05
CA GLY A 144 11.02 -17.09 -6.07
C GLY A 144 12.07 -15.98 -6.13
N SER A 145 13.35 -16.35 -5.95
CA SER A 145 14.50 -15.46 -6.15
C SER A 145 15.14 -15.62 -7.55
N SER A 146 14.39 -16.13 -8.53
CA SER A 146 14.92 -16.39 -9.89
C SER A 146 15.24 -15.11 -10.67
N CYS A 147 14.77 -13.96 -10.19
CA CYS A 147 15.12 -12.63 -10.68
C CYS A 147 16.01 -11.92 -9.66
N SER A 148 17.25 -11.59 -10.03
CA SER A 148 18.19 -10.83 -9.18
C SER A 148 17.70 -9.42 -8.84
N TRP A 149 16.70 -8.92 -9.58
CA TRP A 149 16.10 -7.60 -9.48
C TRP A 149 14.72 -7.60 -8.79
N CYS A 150 14.20 -8.80 -8.46
CA CYS A 150 12.96 -9.03 -7.71
C CYS A 150 13.13 -10.23 -6.76
N SER A 151 14.16 -10.20 -5.93
CA SER A 151 14.45 -11.19 -4.90
C SER A 151 13.31 -11.32 -3.88
N SER A 152 13.23 -12.51 -3.28
CA SER A 152 12.19 -12.84 -2.31
C SER A 152 12.15 -11.87 -1.12
N THR A 153 10.93 -11.58 -0.68
CA THR A 153 10.65 -10.82 0.54
C THR A 153 11.01 -11.64 1.80
N ILE A 154 11.06 -12.97 1.68
CA ILE A 154 11.28 -13.92 2.78
C ILE A 154 12.69 -13.79 3.38
N ASP A 155 13.72 -13.49 2.58
CA ASP A 155 15.10 -13.31 3.07
C ASP A 155 15.32 -11.96 3.77
N ASN A 156 14.32 -11.06 3.75
CA ASN A 156 14.44 -9.72 4.29
C ASN A 156 13.68 -9.55 5.61
N SER A 157 14.16 -10.24 6.65
CA SER A 157 13.60 -10.18 8.01
C SER A 157 13.27 -8.76 8.50
N VAL A 158 11.98 -8.42 8.42
CA VAL A 158 11.37 -7.16 8.89
C VAL A 158 11.44 -7.03 10.42
N ASP A 159 11.63 -8.15 11.12
CA ASP A 159 11.58 -8.23 12.59
C ASP A 159 12.74 -7.55 13.33
N ARG A 160 13.76 -7.05 12.61
CA ARG A 160 14.89 -6.31 13.20
C ARG A 160 14.72 -4.79 13.19
N VAL A 161 13.53 -4.31 12.81
CA VAL A 161 13.26 -2.90 12.56
C VAL A 161 12.50 -2.31 13.74
N GLY A 162 13.20 -1.57 14.59
CA GLY A 162 12.61 -0.81 15.69
C GLY A 162 11.87 0.44 15.21
N ASP A 163 12.41 1.14 14.19
CA ASP A 163 11.93 2.47 13.74
C ASP A 163 12.07 2.64 12.21
N MET A 164 11.29 3.51 11.58
CA MET A 164 11.28 3.76 10.12
C MET A 164 12.60 4.31 9.59
N SER A 165 13.33 5.07 10.41
CA SER A 165 14.68 5.52 10.07
C SER A 165 15.67 4.35 9.94
N ASP A 166 15.44 3.27 10.70
CA ASP A 166 16.33 2.10 10.79
C ASP A 166 16.14 1.11 9.63
N LEU A 167 14.96 1.13 8.98
CA LEU A 167 14.72 0.42 7.69
C LEU A 167 15.74 0.83 6.62
N SER A 168 16.04 2.14 6.58
CA SER A 168 16.79 2.75 5.48
C SER A 168 18.31 2.73 5.69
N ALA A 169 18.79 2.77 6.93
CA ALA A 169 20.22 2.95 7.22
C ALA A 169 21.06 1.67 7.10
N ARG A 170 20.48 0.49 7.36
CA ARG A 170 21.24 -0.78 7.43
C ARG A 170 21.19 -1.65 6.18
N ARG A 171 20.33 -1.35 5.18
CA ARG A 171 20.04 -2.26 4.04
C ARG A 171 19.83 -1.59 2.67
N ALA A 172 20.19 -0.32 2.50
CA ALA A 172 19.97 0.50 1.28
C ALA A 172 20.52 -0.08 -0.05
N GLY A 173 21.30 -1.18 -0.02
CA GLY A 173 21.74 -1.90 -1.22
C GLY A 173 21.02 -3.22 -1.49
N MET A 174 20.44 -3.86 -0.46
CA MET A 174 19.81 -5.20 -0.59
C MET A 174 18.31 -5.14 -0.84
N GLN A 175 17.63 -4.05 -0.46
CA GLN A 175 16.15 -3.93 -0.53
C GLN A 175 15.60 -3.40 -1.86
N ARG A 176 16.41 -2.71 -2.67
CA ARG A 176 15.97 -2.20 -3.98
C ARG A 176 15.46 -3.30 -4.90
N ASN A 177 16.14 -4.44 -4.86
CA ASN A 177 15.86 -5.55 -5.74
C ASN A 177 14.80 -6.50 -5.19
N CYS A 178 14.06 -6.13 -4.14
CA CYS A 178 13.05 -7.01 -3.55
C CYS A 178 11.68 -6.81 -4.20
N LYS A 179 10.84 -7.85 -4.17
CA LYS A 179 9.44 -7.78 -4.63
C LYS A 179 8.63 -6.69 -3.93
N VAL A 180 8.97 -6.37 -2.68
CA VAL A 180 8.48 -5.20 -1.93
C VAL A 180 9.68 -4.35 -1.53
N ASN A 181 9.80 -3.15 -2.11
CA ASN A 181 10.89 -2.23 -1.89
C ASN A 181 10.46 -1.09 -0.95
N LEU A 182 11.21 -0.92 0.15
CA LEU A 182 10.95 0.10 1.17
C LEU A 182 11.83 1.36 0.99
N ASP A 183 12.82 1.35 0.09
CA ASP A 183 13.61 2.56 -0.23
C ASP A 183 12.75 3.67 -0.84
N ALA A 184 11.63 3.29 -1.48
CA ALA A 184 10.64 4.24 -1.99
C ALA A 184 9.98 5.05 -0.87
N TYR A 185 9.90 4.52 0.36
CA TYR A 185 9.30 5.23 1.48
C TYR A 185 10.11 6.48 1.83
N ARG A 186 11.43 6.35 1.96
CA ARG A 186 12.32 7.50 2.26
C ARG A 186 12.30 8.56 1.17
N ARG A 187 12.19 8.13 -0.09
CA ARG A 187 12.28 9.01 -1.26
C ARG A 187 10.94 9.68 -1.61
N HIS A 188 9.85 8.95 -1.49
CA HIS A 188 8.56 9.33 -2.06
C HIS A 188 7.40 9.27 -1.06
N GLY A 189 7.59 8.62 0.10
CA GLY A 189 6.52 8.35 1.06
C GLY A 189 5.56 7.26 0.58
N THR A 190 6.08 6.24 -0.12
CA THR A 190 5.29 5.15 -0.72
C THR A 190 5.89 3.77 -0.41
N ILE A 191 5.10 2.70 -0.45
CA ILE A 191 5.62 1.33 -0.64
C ILE A 191 5.65 1.04 -2.14
N GLU A 192 6.74 0.44 -2.63
CA GLU A 192 6.89 0.03 -4.02
C GLU A 192 6.78 -1.50 -4.15
N PHE A 193 5.83 -1.98 -4.94
CA PHE A 193 5.65 -3.38 -5.29
C PHE A 193 6.23 -3.62 -6.68
N ARG A 194 7.25 -4.47 -6.76
CA ARG A 194 8.01 -4.73 -7.99
C ARG A 194 7.76 -6.10 -8.60
N HIS A 195 6.89 -6.90 -8.01
CA HIS A 195 6.81 -8.34 -8.32
C HIS A 195 6.32 -8.63 -9.76
N HIS A 196 5.38 -7.83 -10.28
CA HIS A 196 4.71 -8.12 -11.54
C HIS A 196 5.66 -8.02 -12.75
N SER A 197 5.50 -8.89 -13.73
CA SER A 197 6.24 -8.80 -15.00
C SER A 197 5.82 -7.57 -15.79
N GLY A 198 6.69 -7.04 -16.65
CA GLY A 198 6.34 -6.00 -17.59
C GLY A 198 5.10 -6.38 -18.40
N THR A 199 4.19 -5.43 -18.57
CA THR A 199 3.00 -5.55 -19.40
C THR A 199 2.45 -4.16 -19.69
N THR A 200 1.73 -4.01 -20.80
CA THR A 200 0.95 -2.81 -21.15
C THR A 200 -0.54 -3.12 -21.25
N ASP A 201 -0.94 -4.31 -20.78
CA ASP A 201 -2.31 -4.78 -20.75
C ASP A 201 -3.05 -4.14 -19.56
N PHE A 202 -4.03 -3.30 -19.88
CA PHE A 202 -4.76 -2.55 -18.86
C PHE A 202 -5.50 -3.44 -17.85
N GLU A 203 -6.06 -4.56 -18.28
CA GLU A 203 -6.81 -5.46 -17.39
C GLU A 203 -5.86 -6.08 -16.36
N LYS A 204 -4.69 -6.57 -16.80
CA LYS A 204 -3.65 -7.11 -15.89
C LYS A 204 -3.18 -6.06 -14.89
N ILE A 205 -2.90 -4.85 -15.37
CA ILE A 205 -2.37 -3.78 -14.52
C ILE A 205 -3.43 -3.29 -13.52
N SER A 206 -4.65 -3.03 -13.98
CA SER A 206 -5.72 -2.54 -13.12
C SER A 206 -6.12 -3.57 -12.06
N ASN A 207 -6.17 -4.86 -12.41
CA ASN A 207 -6.40 -5.93 -11.43
C ASN A 207 -5.26 -6.06 -10.43
N TRP A 208 -4.00 -5.83 -10.85
CA TRP A 208 -2.86 -5.82 -9.94
C TRP A 208 -2.89 -4.66 -8.96
N ILE A 209 -3.22 -3.45 -9.43
CA ILE A 209 -3.41 -2.28 -8.56
C ILE A 209 -4.53 -2.53 -7.54
N LYS A 210 -5.69 -3.03 -7.99
CA LYS A 210 -6.83 -3.35 -7.13
C LYS A 210 -6.47 -4.42 -6.09
N PHE A 211 -5.77 -5.47 -6.50
CA PHE A 211 -5.24 -6.49 -5.60
C PHE A 211 -4.33 -5.88 -4.54
N LEU A 212 -3.34 -5.06 -4.93
CA LEU A 212 -2.38 -4.47 -3.99
C LEU A 212 -3.05 -3.51 -2.99
N ILE A 213 -4.05 -2.75 -3.42
CA ILE A 213 -4.84 -1.88 -2.54
C ILE A 213 -5.62 -2.72 -1.53
N GLY A 214 -6.43 -3.69 -1.99
CA GLY A 214 -7.21 -4.56 -1.10
C GLY A 214 -6.33 -5.38 -0.15
N PHE A 215 -5.19 -5.86 -0.64
CA PHE A 215 -4.19 -6.55 0.17
C PHE A 215 -3.61 -5.64 1.25
N THR A 216 -3.31 -4.38 0.91
CA THR A 216 -2.81 -3.38 1.85
C THR A 216 -3.84 -3.07 2.92
N GLU A 217 -5.10 -2.87 2.54
CA GLU A 217 -6.21 -2.64 3.46
C GLU A 217 -6.39 -3.82 4.42
N ALA A 218 -6.36 -5.06 3.91
CA ALA A 218 -6.52 -6.28 4.70
C ALA A 218 -5.32 -6.56 5.63
N SER A 219 -4.15 -5.98 5.35
CA SER A 219 -2.95 -6.12 6.18
C SER A 219 -3.05 -5.35 7.51
N ASN A 220 -4.03 -4.45 7.67
CA ASN A 220 -4.29 -3.74 8.94
C ASN A 220 -4.69 -4.68 10.11
N PHE A 221 -5.06 -5.92 9.82
CA PHE A 221 -5.73 -6.81 10.78
C PHE A 221 -4.83 -7.88 11.40
N THR A 222 -3.61 -8.08 10.90
CA THR A 222 -2.77 -9.21 11.34
C THR A 222 -1.99 -8.94 12.65
N SER A 223 -1.78 -7.68 13.05
CA SER A 223 -1.08 -7.34 14.30
C SER A 223 -2.00 -7.04 15.50
N LEU A 224 -3.28 -6.69 15.29
CA LEU A 224 -4.23 -6.54 16.40
C LEU A 224 -4.52 -7.88 17.10
N ASN A 225 -4.37 -8.99 16.38
CA ASN A 225 -4.71 -10.33 16.88
C ASN A 225 -3.50 -11.19 17.24
N ALA A 226 -2.25 -10.79 16.93
CA ALA A 226 -1.10 -11.67 17.08
C ALA A 226 -0.15 -11.33 18.24
N THR A 227 -0.17 -10.13 18.81
CA THR A 227 0.51 -9.81 20.09
C THR A 227 0.12 -8.39 20.48
N GLY A 228 -0.37 -8.19 21.72
CA GLY A 228 -0.92 -6.92 22.22
C GLY A 228 -0.04 -5.69 21.97
N GLY A 229 -0.32 -4.97 20.88
CA GLY A 229 0.48 -3.85 20.39
C GLY A 229 -0.37 -2.70 19.87
N LEU A 230 -1.26 -2.16 20.69
CA LEU A 230 -1.74 -0.78 20.54
C LEU A 230 -0.81 0.11 21.38
N ASP A 231 0.35 0.46 20.83
CA ASP A 231 1.41 1.16 21.57
C ASP A 231 1.24 2.68 21.45
N VAL A 232 0.28 3.25 22.20
CA VAL A 232 0.02 4.70 22.25
C VAL A 232 0.78 5.40 23.39
N ASN A 233 1.41 6.54 23.08
CA ASN A 233 2.16 7.36 24.04
C ASN A 233 1.22 8.05 25.05
N TYR A 234 1.45 7.88 26.36
CA TYR A 234 0.62 8.50 27.40
C TYR A 234 1.42 9.39 28.37
N LYS A 235 0.82 10.54 28.72
CA LYS A 235 1.20 11.38 29.86
C LYS A 235 -0.07 11.95 30.54
N ARG A 236 -0.47 11.37 31.69
CA ARG A 236 -1.16 11.99 32.88
C ARG A 236 -2.63 11.59 33.23
N LYS A 237 -2.83 11.31 34.54
CA LYS A 237 -4.02 11.11 35.43
C LYS A 237 -5.47 10.97 34.87
N LYS A 238 -6.17 9.95 35.43
CA LYS A 238 -7.58 9.43 35.33
C LYS A 238 -8.76 10.32 34.85
N ARG A 239 -8.65 11.64 34.66
CA ARG A 239 -9.75 12.52 34.21
C ARG A 239 -9.78 12.82 32.69
N VAL A 240 -8.75 12.38 31.95
CA VAL A 240 -8.56 12.68 30.51
C VAL A 240 -8.85 11.48 29.59
N ALA A 241 -9.02 10.26 30.14
CA ALA A 241 -9.20 9.03 29.35
C ALA A 241 -10.44 9.07 28.43
N TYR A 242 -11.56 9.67 28.86
CA TYR A 242 -12.73 9.86 27.99
C TYR A 242 -12.52 10.93 26.91
N GLY A 243 -11.58 11.87 27.14
CA GLY A 243 -11.18 12.86 26.15
C GLY A 243 -10.44 12.22 24.99
N GLU A 244 -9.53 11.30 25.26
CA GLU A 244 -8.79 10.55 24.23
C GLU A 244 -9.70 9.63 23.42
N LEU A 245 -10.61 8.90 24.09
CA LEU A 245 -11.62 8.10 23.40
C LEU A 245 -12.47 8.96 22.45
N ARG A 246 -12.85 10.17 22.89
CA ARG A 246 -13.55 11.16 22.05
C ARG A 246 -12.73 11.63 20.86
N GLU A 247 -11.45 11.94 21.06
CA GLU A 247 -10.55 12.37 19.98
C GLU A 247 -10.39 11.26 18.92
N GLN A 248 -10.15 10.02 19.35
CA GLN A 248 -10.00 8.87 18.44
C GLN A 248 -11.30 8.55 17.68
N LEU A 249 -12.45 8.68 18.34
CA LEU A 249 -13.74 8.56 17.68
C LEU A 249 -13.93 9.71 16.68
N SER A 250 -13.58 10.94 17.06
CA SER A 250 -13.69 12.13 16.21
C SER A 250 -12.84 12.01 14.94
N ASP A 251 -11.62 11.47 15.04
CA ASP A 251 -10.75 11.21 13.88
C ASP A 251 -11.38 10.23 12.87
N LYS A 252 -12.29 9.37 13.34
CA LYS A 252 -13.05 8.43 12.51
C LYS A 252 -14.42 8.97 12.11
N GLY A 253 -14.74 10.22 12.43
CA GLY A 253 -16.02 10.88 12.18
C GLY A 253 -17.13 10.52 13.16
N TRP A 254 -16.80 9.87 14.27
CA TRP A 254 -17.75 9.49 15.34
C TRP A 254 -17.70 10.50 16.48
N SER A 255 -18.73 10.53 17.33
CA SER A 255 -18.73 11.40 18.52
C SER A 255 -19.21 10.66 19.77
N LEU A 256 -18.75 11.12 20.92
CA LEU A 256 -19.11 10.54 22.21
C LEU A 256 -19.58 11.65 23.16
N ASP A 257 -20.90 11.83 23.21
CA ASP A 257 -21.54 12.95 23.88
C ASP A 257 -21.94 12.58 25.32
N PHE A 258 -21.67 13.46 26.29
CA PHE A 258 -22.07 13.18 27.67
C PHE A 258 -23.61 13.18 27.80
N ALA A 259 -24.16 12.11 28.37
CA ALA A 259 -25.60 11.87 28.44
C ALA A 259 -26.14 11.77 29.88
N GLY A 260 -25.36 12.27 30.86
CA GLY A 260 -25.77 12.37 32.27
C GLY A 260 -25.34 11.19 33.16
N GLY A 261 -25.72 11.28 34.44
CA GLY A 261 -25.43 10.26 35.46
C GLY A 261 -24.23 10.56 36.36
N ARG A 262 -24.05 9.75 37.42
CA ARG A 262 -22.92 9.80 38.37
C ARG A 262 -22.50 8.39 38.78
N GLY A 263 -21.21 8.19 39.04
CA GLY A 263 -20.67 6.87 39.42
C GLY A 263 -20.97 5.83 38.34
N SER A 264 -21.55 4.69 38.72
CA SER A 264 -21.90 3.61 37.78
C SER A 264 -23.00 3.96 36.77
N SER A 265 -23.80 5.00 37.02
CA SER A 265 -24.86 5.47 36.11
C SER A 265 -24.40 6.51 35.09
N CYS A 266 -23.15 6.98 35.19
CA CYS A 266 -22.52 7.92 34.27
C CYS A 266 -22.45 7.29 32.88
N ARG A 267 -22.95 7.98 31.84
CA ARG A 267 -23.03 7.45 30.48
C ARG A 267 -22.84 8.49 29.38
N TYR A 268 -22.48 8.01 28.20
CA TYR A 268 -22.22 8.79 27.00
C TYR A 268 -22.95 8.17 25.80
N ASN A 269 -23.44 9.01 24.90
CA ASN A 269 -24.05 8.60 23.64
C ASN A 269 -22.94 8.47 22.59
N LEU A 270 -22.70 7.26 22.11
CA LEU A 270 -21.84 7.02 20.97
C LEU A 270 -22.66 7.26 19.69
N LYS A 271 -22.19 8.19 18.87
CA LYS A 271 -22.82 8.55 17.61
C LYS A 271 -21.91 8.24 16.44
N ASN A 272 -22.49 7.70 15.38
CA ASN A 272 -21.80 7.44 14.12
C ASN A 272 -21.60 8.74 13.31
N SER A 273 -21.04 8.61 12.10
CA SER A 273 -20.76 9.74 11.20
C SER A 273 -21.98 10.46 10.65
N SER A 274 -23.17 9.86 10.70
CA SER A 274 -24.43 10.53 10.36
C SER A 274 -25.07 11.26 11.55
N GLY A 275 -24.45 11.19 12.75
CA GLY A 275 -24.96 11.80 13.98
C GLY A 275 -26.01 10.97 14.70
N GLU A 276 -26.30 9.75 14.25
CA GLU A 276 -27.22 8.83 14.88
C GLU A 276 -26.58 8.17 16.11
N THR A 277 -27.31 8.10 17.22
CA THR A 277 -26.84 7.41 18.43
C THR A 277 -26.94 5.91 18.24
N VAL A 278 -25.80 5.23 18.14
CA VAL A 278 -25.76 3.78 17.94
C VAL A 278 -25.79 3.01 19.25
N ARG A 279 -25.21 3.57 20.33
CA ARG A 279 -25.11 2.90 21.63
C ARG A 279 -24.85 3.89 22.76
N ASN A 280 -25.27 3.53 23.97
CA ASN A 280 -24.83 4.19 25.20
C ASN A 280 -23.62 3.46 25.79
N ILE A 281 -22.55 4.18 26.08
CA ILE A 281 -21.36 3.65 26.76
C ILE A 281 -21.33 4.18 28.19
N TYR A 282 -21.14 3.29 29.17
CA TYR A 282 -21.13 3.67 30.59
C TYR A 282 -19.71 3.94 31.09
N CYS A 283 -19.56 4.83 32.07
CA CYS A 283 -18.26 5.19 32.63
C CYS A 283 -17.49 3.99 33.20
N PRO A 284 -18.10 3.02 33.91
CA PRO A 284 -17.43 1.77 34.29
C PRO A 284 -16.94 0.92 33.11
N GLU A 285 -17.64 0.95 31.98
CA GLU A 285 -17.22 0.23 30.77
C GLU A 285 -15.96 0.85 30.19
N MET A 286 -15.93 2.19 30.07
CA MET A 286 -14.76 2.93 29.62
C MET A 286 -13.60 2.87 30.61
N ASP A 287 -13.87 2.79 31.91
CA ASP A 287 -12.85 2.59 32.94
C ASP A 287 -12.16 1.22 32.76
N GLY A 288 -12.92 0.22 32.30
CA GLY A 288 -12.44 -1.12 31.98
C GLY A 288 -11.66 -1.24 30.67
N PHE A 289 -11.53 -0.17 29.87
CA PHE A 289 -10.75 -0.18 28.63
C PHE A 289 -9.22 -0.13 28.84
N TYR A 290 -8.77 0.08 30.08
CA TYR A 290 -7.36 0.19 30.41
C TYR A 290 -7.01 -0.73 31.57
N ASP A 291 -5.94 -1.49 31.44
CA ASP A 291 -5.49 -2.38 32.51
C ASP A 291 -5.04 -1.56 33.74
N GLU A 292 -5.55 -1.90 34.93
CA GLU A 292 -5.31 -1.11 36.16
C GLU A 292 -3.90 -1.33 36.76
N GLU A 293 -3.20 -2.42 36.40
CA GLU A 293 -1.98 -2.87 37.11
C GLU A 293 -0.67 -2.83 36.31
N GLU A 294 -0.70 -2.67 34.99
CA GLU A 294 0.52 -2.63 34.16
C GLU A 294 0.84 -1.20 33.71
N PHE A 295 1.62 -0.48 34.52
CA PHE A 295 2.35 0.69 34.03
C PHE A 295 3.54 0.19 33.20
N ALA A 296 3.51 0.41 31.89
CA ALA A 296 4.71 0.23 31.07
C ALA A 296 5.81 1.19 31.56
N ILE A 297 7.08 0.81 31.36
CA ILE A 297 8.30 1.52 31.81
C ILE A 297 8.33 3.02 31.38
N ASN A 298 7.51 3.41 30.41
CA ASN A 298 7.39 4.79 29.89
C ASN A 298 6.10 5.53 30.26
N GLY A 299 5.30 5.01 31.19
CA GLY A 299 4.02 5.59 31.60
C GLY A 299 2.86 5.28 30.65
N LYS A 300 3.03 4.41 29.66
CA LYS A 300 1.95 3.94 28.77
C LYS A 300 1.02 2.97 29.53
N ARG A 301 -0.29 3.12 29.35
CA ARG A 301 -1.29 2.14 29.82
C ARG A 301 -1.65 1.23 28.67
N LYS A 302 -1.64 -0.07 28.93
CA LYS A 302 -2.07 -1.08 27.98
C LYS A 302 -3.60 -1.04 27.86
N LEU A 303 -4.10 -1.13 26.63
CA LEU A 303 -5.52 -1.32 26.39
C LEU A 303 -5.90 -2.74 26.82
N SER A 304 -7.01 -2.84 27.53
CA SER A 304 -7.56 -4.14 27.92
C SER A 304 -8.17 -4.84 26.71
N GLN A 305 -8.42 -6.15 26.83
CA GLN A 305 -9.14 -6.90 25.80
C GLN A 305 -10.52 -6.29 25.52
N ALA A 306 -11.19 -5.75 26.54
CA ALA A 306 -12.49 -5.11 26.39
C ALA A 306 -12.43 -3.86 25.48
N ALA A 307 -11.34 -3.11 25.52
CA ALA A 307 -11.13 -1.99 24.60
C ALA A 307 -10.92 -2.48 23.16
N VAL A 308 -10.13 -3.53 22.98
CA VAL A 308 -9.88 -4.13 21.67
C VAL A 308 -11.18 -4.64 21.05
N ASP A 309 -11.99 -5.35 21.84
CA ASP A 309 -13.30 -5.86 21.40
C ASP A 309 -14.25 -4.72 21.03
N PHE A 310 -14.27 -3.64 21.82
CA PHE A 310 -15.04 -2.44 21.52
C PHE A 310 -14.63 -1.77 20.19
N TRP A 311 -13.33 -1.59 19.94
CA TRP A 311 -12.86 -1.03 18.68
C TRP A 311 -13.16 -1.95 17.49
N ASN A 312 -13.10 -3.27 17.69
CA ASN A 312 -13.48 -4.27 16.69
C ASN A 312 -14.98 -4.28 16.43
N GLU A 313 -15.84 -4.06 17.43
CA GLU A 313 -17.29 -3.92 17.24
C GLU A 313 -17.63 -2.71 16.36
N LEU A 314 -16.92 -1.59 16.56
CA LEU A 314 -17.23 -0.32 15.87
C LEU A 314 -16.58 -0.18 14.50
N PHE A 315 -15.35 -0.67 14.34
CA PHE A 315 -14.52 -0.45 13.16
C PHE A 315 -13.92 -1.74 12.60
N GLY A 316 -14.07 -2.85 13.30
CA GLY A 316 -13.78 -4.15 12.74
C GLY A 316 -14.86 -4.47 11.70
N ASN A 317 -14.43 -4.84 10.50
CA ASN A 317 -15.33 -5.53 9.61
C ASN A 317 -15.86 -6.76 10.35
N THR A 318 -17.18 -6.97 10.34
CA THR A 318 -17.86 -8.17 10.88
C THR A 318 -17.47 -9.48 10.18
N SER A 319 -16.47 -9.46 9.30
CA SER A 319 -15.77 -10.65 8.84
C SER A 319 -14.63 -10.93 9.82
N THR A 320 -14.68 -12.08 10.49
CA THR A 320 -13.47 -12.76 10.98
C THR A 320 -12.33 -12.50 9.97
N PRO A 321 -11.18 -11.93 10.38
CA PRO A 321 -10.06 -11.76 9.47
C PRO A 321 -9.64 -13.16 9.03
N THR A 322 -10.08 -13.61 7.86
CA THR A 322 -9.52 -14.79 7.26
C THR A 322 -8.09 -14.42 6.93
N ASP A 323 -7.14 -15.13 7.53
CA ASP A 323 -5.72 -14.98 7.24
C ASP A 323 -5.42 -15.68 5.90
N GLU A 324 -6.10 -15.18 4.87
CA GLU A 324 -6.09 -15.65 3.49
C GLU A 324 -5.58 -14.53 2.59
N LEU A 325 -4.85 -14.89 1.53
CA LEU A 325 -4.33 -13.93 0.54
C LEU A 325 -5.43 -13.02 -0.03
N THR A 326 -6.64 -13.57 -0.19
CA THR A 326 -7.78 -12.93 -0.85
C THR A 326 -8.72 -12.19 0.11
N ALA A 327 -8.39 -12.09 1.39
CA ALA A 327 -9.23 -11.39 2.35
C ALA A 327 -9.41 -9.92 1.97
N GLY A 328 -10.65 -9.44 1.93
CA GLY A 328 -10.98 -8.07 1.53
C GLY A 328 -10.84 -7.78 0.02
N ILE A 329 -10.50 -8.79 -0.79
CA ILE A 329 -10.30 -8.63 -2.24
C ILE A 329 -11.60 -8.99 -2.97
N PRO A 330 -12.11 -8.15 -3.90
CA PRO A 330 -13.32 -8.47 -4.65
C PRO A 330 -13.20 -9.79 -5.44
N ASN A 331 -14.28 -10.58 -5.47
CA ASN A 331 -14.30 -11.91 -6.10
C ASN A 331 -13.91 -11.90 -7.58
N GLU A 332 -14.24 -10.83 -8.31
CA GLU A 332 -13.82 -10.64 -9.71
C GLU A 332 -12.30 -10.67 -9.87
N ILE A 333 -11.56 -10.00 -8.97
CA ILE A 333 -10.10 -9.95 -8.97
C ILE A 333 -9.52 -11.31 -8.56
N VAL A 334 -10.15 -11.95 -7.57
CA VAL A 334 -9.75 -13.30 -7.14
C VAL A 334 -9.91 -14.31 -8.27
N ASN A 335 -11.03 -14.26 -9.01
CA ASN A 335 -11.28 -15.16 -10.13
C ASN A 335 -10.31 -14.92 -11.28
N PHE A 336 -10.04 -13.65 -11.61
CA PHE A 336 -9.01 -13.29 -12.60
C PHE A 336 -7.66 -13.95 -12.29
N TYR A 337 -7.21 -13.91 -11.03
CA TYR A 337 -5.94 -14.52 -10.65
C TYR A 337 -5.97 -16.05 -10.58
N LYS A 338 -7.12 -16.66 -10.30
CA LYS A 338 -7.28 -18.12 -10.41
C LYS A 338 -7.18 -18.59 -11.85
N GLU A 339 -7.83 -17.89 -12.78
CA GLU A 339 -7.71 -18.17 -14.22
C GLU A 339 -6.26 -18.00 -14.67
N ARG A 340 -5.61 -16.92 -14.21
CA ARG A 340 -4.20 -16.67 -14.52
C ARG A 340 -3.25 -17.75 -13.99
N GLU A 341 -3.51 -18.29 -12.80
CA GLU A 341 -2.75 -19.42 -12.25
C GLU A 341 -2.88 -20.67 -13.14
N ILE A 342 -4.05 -20.92 -13.72
CA ILE A 342 -4.28 -22.04 -14.65
C ILE A 342 -3.54 -21.81 -15.97
N GLU A 343 -3.56 -20.59 -16.53
CA GLU A 343 -2.87 -20.28 -17.79
C GLU A 343 -1.34 -20.46 -17.71
N LEU A 344 -0.76 -20.31 -16.52
CA LEU A 344 0.69 -20.26 -16.32
C LEU A 344 1.31 -21.59 -15.85
N ASN A 345 0.50 -22.61 -15.52
CA ASN A 345 0.95 -23.87 -14.94
C ASN A 345 0.54 -25.07 -15.77
#